data_AF-G1P140-F1
#
_entry.id   AF-G1P140-F1
#
_cell.length_a   1.000
_cell.length_b   1.000
_cell.length_c   1.000
_cell.angle_alpha   90.00
_cell.angle_beta   90.00
_cell.angle_gamma   90.00
#
_symmetry.space_group_name_H-M   'P 1'
#
loop_
_entity.id
_entity.type
_entity.pdbx_description
1 polymer ?
#
loop_
_entity_poly.entity_id
_entity_poly.type
_entity_poly.pdbx_seq_one_letter_code
_entity_poly.pdbx_strand_id
1 'polypeptide(L)'
;NPNVSCLSETRASPEKLRLFEELEDTWLPYLTPKDDEFYQQWQLKYPKLVLREAGSVPEELHREAQAAFATLHQHGCLARDLVRVQGKDVLTPVARLLVGNPGCTYKYLNTRLFAVPWPVRGSNITYHQAEVAAACQTLLSLNSYLQLETVQAWEELVAKERANIDEVPVCIGPDFGLGIFDGPDEADIRSRSAYNVTLLNFMDPQKMPYLKEEPYFGMGKMAVSWHHDENLVDRSAVAVYSHSCEGPEEESDEDSPLEGRDPDTWHVGFKISWDIETPGLAIPLHQGDCYFMLDDLNATHQHCVLAGLPPRFSSTHRVAECSTGTLDYILQRCQLALQNVGDVTDSGGVSLKSLEPAVLKQGEEIHNEVEFEWLRQFWFQGSRPRKCTDWWCQPMAQLEEMWRKMEGVVS
;
A
#
# COMPACT_ATOMS: atom_id res chain seq x y z
N ASN A 1 28.34 8.74 -13.27
CA ASN A 1 27.43 7.57 -13.36
C ASN A 1 26.67 7.62 -14.69
N PRO A 2 26.86 6.70 -15.65
CA PRO A 2 26.22 6.76 -16.98
C PRO A 2 24.69 6.77 -16.94
N ASN A 3 24.09 6.46 -15.79
CA ASN A 3 22.65 6.51 -15.55
C ASN A 3 22.07 7.92 -15.31
N VAL A 4 22.90 8.96 -15.12
CA VAL A 4 22.42 10.36 -15.04
C VAL A 4 21.90 10.85 -16.39
N SER A 5 22.40 10.28 -17.50
CA SER A 5 22.11 10.75 -18.87
C SER A 5 20.77 10.30 -19.47
N CYS A 6 20.03 9.39 -18.81
CA CYS A 6 18.77 8.83 -19.36
C CYS A 6 17.50 9.23 -18.61
N LEU A 7 17.60 10.18 -17.66
CA LEU A 7 16.44 10.73 -16.94
C LEU A 7 16.22 12.22 -17.23
N SER A 8 16.78 12.73 -18.33
CA SER A 8 16.58 14.11 -18.74
C SER A 8 15.11 14.43 -19.03
N GLU A 9 14.58 15.34 -18.20
CA GLU A 9 13.62 16.38 -18.54
C GLU A 9 12.18 15.96 -18.85
N THR A 10 11.37 15.72 -17.81
CA THR A 10 10.22 16.60 -17.47
C THR A 10 9.39 16.03 -16.30
N ARG A 11 9.28 16.82 -15.21
CA ARG A 11 8.49 16.60 -13.97
C ARG A 11 9.09 15.68 -12.88
N ALA A 12 10.34 15.88 -12.51
CA ALA A 12 10.76 15.60 -11.13
C ALA A 12 10.33 16.77 -10.23
N SER A 13 9.97 16.52 -8.95
CA SER A 13 9.70 17.62 -8.01
C SER A 13 10.95 18.49 -7.86
N PRO A 14 10.82 19.80 -7.56
CA PRO A 14 11.97 20.67 -7.35
C PRO A 14 12.96 20.11 -6.33
N GLU A 15 12.46 19.45 -5.28
CA GLU A 15 13.24 18.80 -4.24
C GLU A 15 14.03 17.60 -4.79
N LYS A 16 13.43 16.78 -5.66
CA LYS A 16 14.10 15.65 -6.30
C LYS A 16 15.21 16.09 -7.27
N LEU A 17 15.01 17.20 -7.99
CA LEU A 17 16.01 17.75 -8.88
C LEU A 17 17.23 18.26 -8.11
N ARG A 18 17.01 19.02 -7.04
CA ARG A 18 18.08 19.46 -6.13
C ARG A 18 18.87 18.28 -5.56
N LEU A 19 18.16 17.24 -5.14
CA LEU A 19 18.78 16.02 -4.61
C LEU A 19 19.73 15.37 -5.63
N PHE A 20 19.36 15.32 -6.91
CA PHE A 20 20.24 14.81 -7.97
C PHE A 20 21.38 15.77 -8.34
N GLU A 21 21.16 17.08 -8.29
CA GLU A 21 22.22 18.08 -8.51
C GLU A 21 23.30 17.98 -7.44
N GLU A 22 22.91 17.77 -6.17
CA GLU A 22 23.83 17.66 -5.03
C GLU A 22 24.59 16.32 -4.98
N LEU A 23 24.02 15.26 -5.58
CA LEU A 23 24.62 13.92 -5.60
C LEU A 23 25.69 13.72 -6.69
N GLU A 24 25.77 14.59 -7.69
CA GLU A 24 26.67 14.48 -8.86
C GLU A 24 26.86 13.01 -9.34
N ASP A 25 28.06 12.45 -9.15
CA ASP A 25 28.47 11.10 -9.55
C ASP A 25 28.72 10.15 -8.36
N THR A 26 28.37 10.56 -7.13
CA THR A 26 28.60 9.81 -5.90
C THR A 26 27.32 9.13 -5.38
N TRP A 27 27.50 8.18 -4.46
CA TRP A 27 26.42 7.48 -3.78
C TRP A 27 26.36 7.93 -2.31
N LEU A 28 25.15 8.08 -1.79
CA LEU A 28 24.91 8.24 -0.36
C LEU A 28 25.23 6.94 0.38
N PRO A 29 25.72 7.00 1.63
CA PRO A 29 25.92 5.81 2.43
C PRO A 29 24.58 5.15 2.78
N TYR A 30 24.57 3.82 2.89
CA TYR A 30 23.49 3.07 3.51
C TYR A 30 24.05 2.05 4.48
N LEU A 31 23.21 1.63 5.42
CA LEU A 31 23.57 0.66 6.45
C LEU A 31 22.68 -0.58 6.36
N THR A 32 23.27 -1.69 6.77
CA THR A 32 22.71 -3.04 6.91
C THR A 32 23.05 -3.58 8.30
N PRO A 33 22.47 -4.70 8.74
CA PRO A 33 22.86 -5.30 10.02
C PRO A 33 24.34 -5.69 10.16
N LYS A 34 25.12 -5.68 9.06
CA LYS A 34 26.58 -5.91 9.08
C LYS A 34 27.38 -4.70 9.58
N ASP A 35 26.77 -3.51 9.55
CA ASP A 35 27.43 -2.25 9.90
C ASP A 35 27.23 -1.93 11.38
N ASP A 36 28.31 -1.56 12.09
CA ASP A 36 28.28 -1.33 13.55
C ASP A 36 27.30 -0.23 13.95
N GLU A 37 27.13 0.81 13.13
CA GLU A 37 26.23 1.94 13.39
C GLU A 37 24.76 1.65 13.07
N PHE A 38 24.43 0.53 12.44
CA PHE A 38 23.09 0.25 11.91
C PHE A 38 21.98 0.36 12.97
N TYR A 39 22.14 -0.33 14.09
CA TYR A 39 21.11 -0.34 15.15
C TYR A 39 20.97 1.01 15.84
N GLN A 40 22.08 1.75 16.00
CA GLN A 40 22.03 3.10 16.54
C GLN A 40 21.28 4.04 15.60
N GLN A 41 21.58 3.96 14.30
CA GLN A 41 20.92 4.77 13.28
C GLN A 41 19.43 4.44 13.18
N TRP A 42 19.06 3.16 13.21
CA TRP A 42 17.66 2.73 13.25
C TRP A 42 16.95 3.35 14.45
N GLN A 43 17.51 3.23 15.66
CA GLN A 43 16.89 3.76 16.86
C GLN A 43 16.72 5.28 16.84
N LEU A 44 17.67 6.02 16.27
CA LEU A 44 17.66 7.49 16.30
C LEU A 44 16.86 8.11 15.15
N LYS A 45 16.94 7.52 13.95
CA LYS A 45 16.42 8.13 12.71
C LYS A 45 15.23 7.38 12.13
N TYR A 46 15.08 6.10 12.44
CA TYR A 46 13.98 5.25 11.96
C TYR A 46 13.19 4.57 13.11
N PRO A 47 12.92 5.22 14.26
CA PRO A 47 12.35 4.55 15.43
C PRO A 47 10.93 4.01 15.24
N LYS A 48 10.19 4.55 14.26
CA LYS A 48 8.81 4.17 13.91
C LYS A 48 8.74 3.00 12.92
N LEU A 49 9.90 2.47 12.54
CA LEU A 49 10.04 1.24 11.77
C LEU A 49 10.27 0.09 12.74
N VAL A 50 9.42 -0.93 12.67
CA VAL A 50 9.52 -2.11 13.54
C VAL A 50 9.68 -3.36 12.69
N LEU A 51 10.62 -4.23 13.07
CA LEU A 51 10.79 -5.57 12.51
C LEU A 51 10.35 -6.60 13.55
N ARG A 52 9.61 -7.60 13.09
CA ARG A 52 9.23 -8.80 13.81
C ARG A 52 9.68 -9.99 12.95
N GLU A 53 10.75 -10.63 13.37
CA GLU A 53 11.31 -11.79 12.65
C GLU A 53 10.32 -12.95 12.64
N ALA A 54 10.47 -13.87 11.68
CA ALA A 54 9.58 -15.01 11.49
C ALA A 54 9.28 -15.80 12.78
N GLY A 55 10.25 -15.94 13.68
CA GLY A 55 10.08 -16.64 14.96
C GLY A 55 9.02 -16.06 15.90
N SER A 56 8.56 -14.82 15.68
CA SER A 56 7.47 -14.19 16.42
C SER A 56 6.07 -14.56 15.93
N VAL A 57 5.97 -15.11 14.70
CA VAL A 57 4.70 -15.46 14.07
C VAL A 57 4.40 -16.94 14.31
N PRO A 58 3.14 -17.30 14.64
CA PRO A 58 2.78 -18.71 14.81
C PRO A 58 3.07 -19.55 13.55
N GLU A 59 3.69 -20.72 13.73
CA GLU A 59 4.07 -21.64 12.63
C GLU A 59 2.87 -22.04 11.77
N GLU A 60 1.71 -22.27 12.39
CA GLU A 60 0.46 -22.56 11.68
C GLU A 60 0.04 -21.40 10.76
N LEU A 61 0.15 -20.16 11.23
CA LEU A 61 -0.18 -18.98 10.43
C LEU A 61 0.80 -18.81 9.27
N HIS A 62 2.09 -19.10 9.46
CA HIS A 62 3.06 -19.16 8.37
C HIS A 62 2.63 -20.15 7.29
N ARG A 63 2.39 -21.41 7.69
CA ARG A 63 2.00 -22.48 6.76
C ARG A 63 0.75 -22.12 5.97
N GLU A 64 -0.27 -21.60 6.65
CA GLU A 64 -1.52 -21.20 6.00
C GLU A 64 -1.33 -20.02 5.05
N ALA A 65 -0.65 -18.95 5.48
CA ALA A 65 -0.43 -17.75 4.66
C ALA A 65 0.39 -18.07 3.40
N GLN A 66 1.44 -18.89 3.52
CA GLN A 66 2.27 -19.31 2.41
C GLN A 66 1.47 -20.20 1.42
N ALA A 67 0.65 -21.13 1.91
CA ALA A 67 -0.24 -21.93 1.08
C ALA A 67 -1.30 -21.06 0.37
N ALA A 68 -1.83 -20.03 1.03
CA ALA A 68 -2.76 -19.08 0.45
C ALA A 68 -2.11 -18.29 -0.71
N PHE A 69 -0.87 -17.82 -0.55
CA PHE A 69 -0.14 -17.16 -1.63
C PHE A 69 0.07 -18.07 -2.85
N ALA A 70 0.52 -19.31 -2.60
CA ALA A 70 0.72 -20.30 -3.66
C ALA A 70 -0.59 -20.60 -4.40
N THR A 71 -1.70 -20.76 -3.66
CA THR A 71 -3.04 -20.99 -4.21
C THR A 71 -3.49 -19.84 -5.11
N LEU A 72 -3.41 -18.59 -4.63
CA LEU A 72 -3.80 -17.41 -5.41
C LEU A 72 -2.94 -17.24 -6.67
N HIS A 73 -1.65 -17.57 -6.59
CA HIS A 73 -0.76 -17.56 -7.74
C HIS A 73 -1.12 -18.66 -8.74
N GLN A 74 -1.37 -19.90 -8.28
CA GLN A 74 -1.77 -21.03 -9.12
C GLN A 74 -3.08 -20.77 -9.87
N HIS A 75 -4.04 -20.10 -9.24
CA HIS A 75 -5.30 -19.70 -9.88
C HIS A 75 -5.18 -18.43 -10.74
N GLY A 76 -3.98 -17.85 -10.87
CA GLY A 76 -3.73 -16.70 -11.74
C GLY A 76 -4.45 -15.43 -11.29
N CYS A 77 -4.66 -15.29 -9.98
CA CYS A 77 -5.38 -14.17 -9.36
C CYS A 77 -4.58 -12.86 -9.38
N LEU A 78 -3.24 -12.95 -9.34
CA LEU A 78 -2.36 -11.78 -9.36
C LEU A 78 -2.11 -11.31 -10.79
N ALA A 79 -2.08 -10.00 -10.99
CA ALA A 79 -1.81 -9.39 -12.29
C ALA A 79 -0.99 -8.11 -12.16
N ARG A 80 -0.14 -7.84 -13.14
CA ARG A 80 0.59 -6.56 -13.24
C ARG A 80 -0.42 -5.44 -13.50
N ASP A 81 -0.20 -4.31 -12.85
CA ASP A 81 -1.05 -3.13 -12.99
C ASP A 81 -0.54 -2.28 -14.15
N LEU A 82 -1.44 -1.86 -15.04
CA LEU A 82 -1.15 -0.81 -16.01
C LEU A 82 -1.42 0.53 -15.32
N VAL A 83 -0.35 1.20 -14.90
CA VAL A 83 -0.41 2.45 -14.14
C VAL A 83 0.07 3.62 -14.99
N ARG A 84 -0.33 4.83 -14.62
CA ARG A 84 0.14 6.06 -15.28
C ARG A 84 1.14 6.79 -14.41
N VAL A 85 2.41 6.79 -14.82
CA VAL A 85 3.49 7.49 -14.12
C VAL A 85 4.03 8.57 -15.04
N GLN A 86 4.00 9.83 -14.59
CA GLN A 86 4.48 10.99 -15.37
C GLN A 86 3.86 11.07 -16.79
N GLY A 87 2.57 10.72 -16.91
CA GLY A 87 1.86 10.75 -18.19
C GLY A 87 2.16 9.59 -19.14
N LYS A 88 2.99 8.62 -18.75
CA LYS A 88 3.27 7.40 -19.51
C LYS A 88 2.56 6.21 -18.88
N ASP A 89 2.01 5.34 -19.72
CA ASP A 89 1.40 4.08 -19.29
C ASP A 89 2.49 3.02 -19.14
N VAL A 90 2.62 2.45 -17.94
CA VAL A 90 3.69 1.53 -17.55
C VAL A 90 3.10 0.33 -16.82
N LEU A 91 3.53 -0.87 -17.17
CA LEU A 91 3.21 -2.08 -16.41
C LEU A 91 4.15 -2.21 -15.21
N THR A 92 3.58 -2.37 -14.02
CA THR A 92 4.36 -2.61 -12.79
C THR A 92 5.21 -3.88 -12.92
N PRO A 93 6.46 -3.92 -12.42
CA PRO A 93 7.24 -5.16 -12.39
C PRO A 93 6.58 -6.24 -11.53
N VAL A 94 5.94 -5.81 -10.45
CA VAL A 94 5.23 -6.64 -9.48
C VAL A 94 3.81 -6.95 -9.96
N ALA A 95 3.38 -8.20 -9.82
CA ALA A 95 1.99 -8.62 -9.98
C ALA A 95 1.24 -8.49 -8.65
N ARG A 96 -0.01 -8.03 -8.68
CA ARG A 96 -0.77 -7.70 -7.48
C ARG A 96 -2.18 -8.24 -7.46
N LEU A 97 -2.71 -8.36 -6.24
CA LEU A 97 -4.11 -8.62 -5.94
C LEU A 97 -4.51 -7.80 -4.71
N LEU A 98 -5.61 -7.05 -4.79
CA LEU A 98 -6.20 -6.41 -3.62
C LEU A 98 -7.20 -7.39 -2.98
N VAL A 99 -7.02 -7.67 -1.69
CA VAL A 99 -7.98 -8.43 -0.86
C VAL A 99 -8.41 -7.54 0.29
N GLY A 100 -9.68 -7.59 0.71
CA GLY A 100 -10.11 -6.70 1.80
C GLY A 100 -11.59 -6.77 2.13
N ASN A 101 -12.08 -5.74 2.82
CA ASN A 101 -13.49 -5.63 3.16
C ASN A 101 -14.37 -5.60 1.90
N PRO A 102 -15.56 -6.23 1.93
CA PRO A 102 -16.52 -6.14 0.83
C PRO A 102 -16.84 -4.70 0.45
N GLY A 103 -16.78 -4.39 -0.83
CA GLY A 103 -17.08 -3.05 -1.35
C GLY A 103 -15.97 -2.02 -1.18
N CYS A 104 -14.85 -2.35 -0.53
CA CYS A 104 -13.71 -1.45 -0.43
C CYS A 104 -12.86 -1.44 -1.71
N THR A 105 -12.25 -0.29 -1.96
CA THR A 105 -11.27 -0.08 -3.03
C THR A 105 -10.02 0.59 -2.48
N TYR A 106 -8.90 0.45 -3.19
CA TYR A 106 -7.65 1.13 -2.86
C TYR A 106 -7.07 1.77 -4.11
N LYS A 107 -6.81 3.08 -4.06
CA LYS A 107 -6.34 3.85 -5.22
C LYS A 107 -4.89 4.25 -5.04
N TYR A 108 -4.06 3.94 -6.03
CA TYR A 108 -2.66 4.36 -6.08
C TYR A 108 -2.25 4.58 -7.55
N LEU A 109 -1.36 5.54 -7.82
CA LEU A 109 -0.90 5.88 -9.18
C LEU A 109 -2.06 6.05 -10.18
N ASN A 110 -3.12 6.75 -9.76
CA ASN A 110 -4.37 6.95 -10.51
C ASN A 110 -5.13 5.67 -10.93
N THR A 111 -4.82 4.54 -10.30
CA THR A 111 -5.46 3.25 -10.56
C THR A 111 -6.23 2.81 -9.32
N ARG A 112 -7.55 2.63 -9.44
CA ARG A 112 -8.40 2.15 -8.34
C ARG A 112 -8.50 0.63 -8.39
N LEU A 113 -7.86 -0.06 -7.45
CA LEU A 113 -8.00 -1.50 -7.27
C LEU A 113 -9.29 -1.82 -6.52
N PHE A 114 -9.97 -2.88 -6.93
CA PHE A 114 -11.22 -3.36 -6.34
C PHE A 114 -10.95 -4.63 -5.55
N ALA A 115 -11.35 -4.66 -4.27
CA ALA A 115 -10.99 -5.76 -3.39
C ALA A 115 -11.69 -7.06 -3.82
N VAL A 116 -10.94 -8.15 -3.90
CA VAL A 116 -11.53 -9.47 -3.71
C VAL A 116 -11.91 -9.55 -2.22
N PRO A 117 -13.20 -9.67 -1.90
CA PRO A 117 -13.63 -9.53 -0.52
C PRO A 117 -13.14 -10.74 0.28
N TRP A 118 -12.66 -10.52 1.50
CA TRP A 118 -12.49 -11.60 2.47
C TRP A 118 -13.80 -11.81 3.25
N PRO A 119 -14.02 -12.97 3.88
CA PRO A 119 -15.28 -13.30 4.55
C PRO A 119 -15.43 -12.66 5.93
N VAL A 120 -15.74 -11.35 5.97
CA VAL A 120 -16.14 -10.69 7.23
C VAL A 120 -17.50 -11.20 7.71
N ARG A 121 -17.72 -11.20 9.04
CA ARG A 121 -18.99 -11.63 9.64
C ARG A 121 -20.17 -10.87 9.02
N GLY A 122 -21.18 -11.61 8.55
CA GLY A 122 -22.39 -11.05 7.94
C GLY A 122 -22.29 -10.79 6.43
N SER A 123 -21.14 -11.06 5.81
CA SER A 123 -21.00 -11.02 4.36
C SER A 123 -21.30 -12.39 3.72
N ASN A 124 -22.07 -12.39 2.63
CA ASN A 124 -22.27 -13.55 1.77
C ASN A 124 -21.48 -13.32 0.49
N ILE A 125 -20.40 -14.08 0.30
CA ILE A 125 -19.49 -13.94 -0.83
C ILE A 125 -19.49 -15.23 -1.63
N THR A 126 -19.66 -15.10 -2.94
CA THR A 126 -19.53 -16.22 -3.87
C THR A 126 -18.14 -16.16 -4.51
N TYR A 127 -17.38 -17.24 -4.37
CA TYR A 127 -16.09 -17.40 -5.04
C TYR A 127 -16.21 -18.45 -6.13
N HIS A 128 -15.36 -18.35 -7.16
CA HIS A 128 -15.35 -19.36 -8.23
C HIS A 128 -14.75 -20.69 -7.80
N GLN A 129 -13.85 -20.67 -6.80
CA GLN A 129 -13.15 -21.82 -6.27
C GLN A 129 -13.14 -21.76 -4.74
N ALA A 130 -13.29 -22.91 -4.08
CA ALA A 130 -13.31 -22.99 -2.62
C ALA A 130 -11.92 -22.69 -2.03
N GLU A 131 -10.86 -23.03 -2.75
CA GLU A 131 -9.47 -22.77 -2.37
C GLU A 131 -9.16 -21.27 -2.36
N VAL A 132 -9.72 -20.50 -3.30
CA VAL A 132 -9.60 -19.03 -3.30
C VAL A 132 -10.34 -18.42 -2.11
N ALA A 133 -11.53 -18.95 -1.78
CA ALA A 133 -12.26 -18.51 -0.59
C ALA A 133 -11.46 -18.76 0.70
N ALA A 134 -10.84 -19.95 0.82
CA ALA A 134 -9.98 -20.31 1.94
C ALA A 134 -8.75 -19.40 2.02
N ALA A 135 -8.11 -19.09 0.87
CA ALA A 135 -6.99 -18.16 0.83
C ALA A 135 -7.39 -16.75 1.32
N CYS A 136 -8.55 -16.24 0.91
CA CYS A 136 -9.07 -14.96 1.41
C CYS A 136 -9.40 -15.00 2.91
N GLN A 137 -9.90 -16.13 3.43
CA GLN A 137 -10.09 -16.33 4.87
C GLN A 137 -8.76 -16.31 5.64
N THR A 138 -7.73 -16.96 5.13
CA THR A 138 -6.39 -16.93 5.72
C THR A 138 -5.81 -15.52 5.75
N LEU A 139 -5.99 -14.74 4.67
CA LEU A 139 -5.54 -13.34 4.62
C LEU A 139 -6.28 -12.47 5.65
N LEU A 140 -7.54 -12.76 5.95
CA LEU A 140 -8.27 -12.11 7.04
C LEU A 140 -7.71 -12.51 8.42
N SER A 141 -7.35 -13.78 8.63
CA SER A 141 -6.68 -14.23 9.86
C SER A 141 -5.33 -13.55 10.05
N LEU A 142 -4.52 -13.46 8.98
CA LEU A 142 -3.25 -12.73 8.98
C LEU A 142 -3.46 -11.24 9.27
N ASN A 143 -4.52 -10.63 8.72
CA ASN A 143 -4.90 -9.25 9.00
C ASN A 143 -5.17 -9.02 10.49
N SER A 144 -5.93 -9.92 11.13
CA SER A 144 -6.22 -9.85 12.57
C SER A 144 -4.97 -10.00 13.43
N TYR A 145 -4.06 -10.90 13.07
CA TYR A 145 -2.79 -11.07 13.77
C TYR A 145 -1.91 -9.81 13.65
N LEU A 146 -1.71 -9.30 12.43
CA LEU A 146 -0.88 -8.12 12.20
C LEU A 146 -1.47 -6.86 12.83
N GLN A 147 -2.80 -6.75 12.90
CA GLN A 147 -3.46 -5.66 13.63
C GLN A 147 -3.10 -5.69 15.13
N LEU A 148 -3.13 -6.88 15.76
CA LEU A 148 -2.76 -7.03 17.16
C LEU A 148 -1.29 -6.66 17.40
N GLU A 149 -0.38 -7.18 16.58
CA GLU A 149 1.05 -6.85 16.64
C GLU A 149 1.32 -5.35 16.44
N THR A 150 0.55 -4.71 15.56
CA THR A 150 0.66 -3.26 15.32
C THR A 150 0.26 -2.45 16.55
N VAL A 151 -0.86 -2.81 17.20
CA VAL A 151 -1.28 -2.16 18.44
C VAL A 151 -0.20 -2.30 19.51
N GLN A 152 0.33 -3.51 19.69
CA GLN A 152 1.39 -3.76 20.66
C GLN A 152 2.66 -2.96 20.35
N ALA A 153 3.13 -2.96 19.10
CA ALA A 153 4.32 -2.22 18.69
C ALA A 153 4.15 -0.70 18.91
N TRP A 154 2.92 -0.19 18.74
CA TRP A 154 2.60 1.20 19.01
C TRP A 154 2.61 1.54 20.50
N GLU A 155 2.06 0.66 21.33
CA GLU A 155 2.10 0.81 22.80
C GLU A 155 3.55 0.81 23.31
N GLU A 156 4.40 -0.07 22.77
CA GLU A 156 5.85 -0.10 23.04
C GLU A 156 6.54 1.21 22.62
N LEU A 157 6.21 1.75 21.44
CA LEU A 157 6.73 3.02 20.96
C LEU A 157 6.34 4.19 21.89
N VAL A 158 5.06 4.29 22.26
CA VAL A 158 4.56 5.34 23.18
C VAL A 158 5.20 5.23 24.55
N ALA A 159 5.38 4.01 25.08
CA ALA A 159 6.07 3.79 26.34
C ALA A 159 7.53 4.27 26.29
N LYS A 160 8.23 4.01 25.18
CA LYS A 160 9.61 4.46 24.95
C LYS A 160 9.71 5.98 24.83
N GLU A 161 8.79 6.61 24.13
CA GLU A 161 8.74 8.08 24.00
C GLU A 161 8.51 8.77 25.35
N ARG A 162 7.64 8.20 26.20
CA ARG A 162 7.40 8.70 27.56
C ARG A 162 8.65 8.59 28.44
N ALA A 163 9.33 7.44 28.42
CA ALA A 163 10.55 7.24 29.21
C ALA A 163 11.67 8.23 28.82
N ASN A 164 11.82 8.53 27.52
CA ASN A 164 12.81 9.49 27.06
C ASN A 164 12.54 10.93 27.52
N ILE A 165 11.28 11.32 27.74
CA ILE A 165 10.91 12.65 28.27
C ILE A 165 11.29 12.76 29.74
N ASP A 166 11.05 11.71 30.53
CA ASP A 166 11.33 11.68 31.97
C ASP A 166 12.84 11.68 32.30
N GLU A 167 13.69 11.27 31.36
CA GLU A 167 15.16 11.29 31.52
C GLU A 167 15.82 12.65 31.24
N VAL A 168 15.12 13.61 30.63
CA VAL A 168 15.67 14.96 30.41
C VAL A 168 15.51 15.80 31.69
N PRO A 169 16.59 16.26 32.35
CA PRO A 169 16.47 17.09 33.54
C PRO A 169 15.75 18.40 33.18
N VAL A 170 14.56 18.61 33.76
CA VAL A 170 13.82 19.86 33.63
C VAL A 170 14.64 20.98 34.27
N CYS A 171 15.42 21.71 33.47
CA CYS A 171 15.94 23.01 33.86
C CYS A 171 14.75 24.00 33.90
N ILE A 172 14.09 24.09 35.06
CA ILE A 172 12.97 25.01 35.29
C ILE A 172 13.49 26.45 35.23
N GLY A 173 13.29 27.11 34.08
CA GLY A 173 13.14 28.56 33.99
C GLY A 173 11.65 28.92 34.02
N PRO A 174 11.23 30.08 34.58
CA PRO A 174 9.85 30.25 35.04
C PRO A 174 8.75 30.48 33.98
N ASP A 175 9.02 30.36 32.67
CA ASP A 175 8.13 30.92 31.64
C ASP A 175 7.81 30.02 30.42
N PHE A 176 7.99 28.69 30.49
CA PHE A 176 7.56 27.80 29.40
C PHE A 176 6.40 26.90 29.83
N GLY A 177 5.25 27.08 29.15
CA GLY A 177 4.06 26.27 29.34
C GLY A 177 4.37 24.79 29.17
N LEU A 178 4.00 24.00 30.18
CA LEU A 178 3.99 22.53 30.13
C LEU A 178 3.14 22.08 28.96
N GLY A 179 3.78 21.71 27.84
CA GLY A 179 3.14 20.95 26.79
C GLY A 179 2.81 19.56 27.35
N ILE A 180 1.55 19.35 27.71
CA ILE A 180 1.03 18.03 28.03
C ILE A 180 1.22 17.17 26.78
N PHE A 181 1.98 16.08 26.90
CA PHE A 181 2.09 15.08 25.84
C PHE A 181 0.73 14.38 25.70
N ASP A 182 -0.11 14.90 24.79
CA ASP A 182 -1.29 14.18 24.28
C ASP A 182 -0.80 13.16 23.24
N GLY A 183 -0.22 12.06 23.74
CA GLY A 183 0.00 10.87 22.92
C GLY A 183 -1.34 10.34 22.37
N PRO A 184 -1.32 9.52 21.31
CA PRO A 184 -2.56 8.96 20.76
C PRO A 184 -3.31 8.17 21.83
N ASP A 185 -4.61 8.42 21.97
CA ASP A 185 -5.48 7.64 22.84
C ASP A 185 -5.65 6.21 22.28
N GLU A 186 -6.04 5.25 23.11
CA GLU A 186 -6.19 3.83 22.76
C GLU A 186 -7.15 3.65 21.55
N ALA A 187 -8.20 4.47 21.47
CA ALA A 187 -9.13 4.48 20.35
C ALA A 187 -8.48 4.93 19.03
N ASP A 188 -7.54 5.88 19.08
CA ASP A 188 -6.82 6.38 17.92
C ASP A 188 -5.85 5.32 17.38
N ILE A 189 -5.09 4.66 18.26
CA ILE A 189 -4.21 3.52 17.89
C ILE A 189 -5.02 2.41 17.21
N ARG A 190 -6.18 2.06 17.78
CA ARG A 190 -7.07 1.02 17.19
C ARG A 190 -7.59 1.43 15.82
N SER A 191 -7.93 2.70 15.61
CA SER A 191 -8.39 3.19 14.32
C SER A 191 -7.27 3.18 13.26
N ARG A 192 -6.05 3.57 13.65
CA ARG A 192 -4.85 3.62 12.80
C ARG A 192 -4.25 2.26 12.48
N SER A 193 -4.70 1.21 13.17
CA SER A 193 -4.36 -0.20 12.92
C SER A 193 -5.53 -1.02 12.36
N ALA A 194 -6.69 -0.39 12.10
CA ALA A 194 -7.89 -1.06 11.59
C ALA A 194 -7.78 -1.39 10.10
N TYR A 195 -6.88 -2.31 9.75
CA TYR A 195 -6.61 -2.71 8.39
C TYR A 195 -7.87 -3.21 7.69
N ASN A 196 -8.24 -2.52 6.60
CA ASN A 196 -9.45 -2.79 5.83
C ASN A 196 -9.15 -3.46 4.48
N VAL A 197 -7.88 -3.47 4.05
CA VAL A 197 -7.39 -4.15 2.85
C VAL A 197 -5.96 -4.65 3.06
N THR A 198 -5.56 -5.63 2.25
CA THR A 198 -4.17 -5.95 1.97
C THR A 198 -3.91 -5.96 0.47
N LEU A 199 -2.78 -5.36 0.07
CA LEU A 199 -2.28 -5.42 -1.29
C LEU A 199 -1.21 -6.51 -1.35
N LEU A 200 -1.56 -7.65 -1.95
CA LEU A 200 -0.63 -8.74 -2.21
C LEU A 200 0.28 -8.38 -3.38
N ASN A 201 1.53 -8.76 -3.27
CA ASN A 201 2.58 -8.56 -4.26
C ASN A 201 3.25 -9.89 -4.56
N PHE A 202 3.57 -10.13 -5.82
CA PHE A 202 4.42 -11.23 -6.26
C PHE A 202 5.38 -10.76 -7.35
N MET A 203 6.63 -11.20 -7.27
CA MET A 203 7.59 -11.03 -8.34
C MET A 203 8.57 -12.20 -8.36
N ASP A 204 8.85 -12.70 -9.57
CA ASP A 204 9.91 -13.64 -9.86
C ASP A 204 11.05 -12.86 -10.56
N PRO A 205 12.16 -12.55 -9.87
CA PRO A 205 13.27 -11.76 -10.43
C PRO A 205 13.87 -12.40 -11.69
N GLN A 206 13.87 -13.73 -11.80
CA GLN A 206 14.41 -14.44 -12.95
C GLN A 206 13.51 -14.28 -14.19
N LYS A 207 12.19 -14.17 -13.99
CA LYS A 207 11.23 -13.89 -15.07
C LYS A 207 11.01 -12.39 -15.32
N MET A 208 11.50 -11.53 -14.43
CA MET A 208 11.39 -10.08 -14.53
C MET A 208 12.77 -9.40 -14.42
N PRO A 209 13.68 -9.59 -15.38
CA PRO A 209 15.06 -9.11 -15.27
C PRO A 209 15.23 -7.59 -15.43
N TYR A 210 14.21 -6.90 -15.96
CA TYR A 210 14.25 -5.47 -16.26
C TYR A 210 13.94 -4.59 -15.03
N LEU A 211 14.72 -4.75 -13.97
CA LEU A 211 14.63 -3.94 -12.76
C LEU A 211 15.54 -2.72 -12.86
N LYS A 212 15.11 -1.62 -12.26
CA LYS A 212 15.91 -0.40 -12.17
C LYS A 212 16.89 -0.52 -11.01
N GLU A 213 18.10 0.02 -11.19
CA GLU A 213 19.01 0.23 -10.06
C GLU A 213 18.47 1.33 -9.14
N GLU A 214 18.66 1.14 -7.84
CA GLU A 214 18.42 2.16 -6.83
C GLU A 214 19.32 3.38 -7.12
N PRO A 215 18.77 4.61 -7.13
CA PRO A 215 19.47 5.76 -7.73
C PRO A 215 20.32 6.60 -6.77
N TYR A 216 20.26 6.41 -5.45
CA TYR A 216 20.86 7.34 -4.48
C TYR A 216 21.94 6.71 -3.60
N PHE A 217 21.76 5.48 -3.16
CA PHE A 217 22.58 4.81 -2.15
C PHE A 217 23.41 3.65 -2.70
N GLY A 218 23.08 3.15 -3.89
CA GLY A 218 23.76 1.99 -4.47
C GLY A 218 23.24 0.68 -3.87
N MET A 219 21.97 0.67 -3.43
CA MET A 219 21.33 -0.52 -2.84
C MET A 219 20.99 -1.61 -3.87
N GLY A 220 21.29 -1.41 -5.16
CA GLY A 220 21.06 -2.38 -6.23
C GLY A 220 19.64 -2.38 -6.79
N LYS A 221 19.21 -3.51 -7.37
CA LYS A 221 17.95 -3.61 -8.12
C LYS A 221 16.70 -3.42 -7.25
N MET A 222 15.77 -2.60 -7.72
CA MET A 222 14.47 -2.34 -7.08
C MET A 222 13.34 -3.10 -7.78
N ALA A 223 12.59 -3.90 -7.01
CA ALA A 223 11.28 -4.42 -7.41
C ALA A 223 10.21 -3.31 -7.39
N VAL A 224 10.29 -2.41 -6.41
CA VAL A 224 9.46 -1.22 -6.26
C VAL A 224 10.36 -0.04 -5.93
N SER A 225 10.28 1.03 -6.71
CA SER A 225 11.10 2.23 -6.51
C SER A 225 10.70 3.01 -5.24
N TRP A 226 11.54 3.96 -4.83
CA TRP A 226 11.23 4.89 -3.74
C TRP A 226 9.85 5.56 -3.90
N HIS A 227 9.02 5.41 -2.88
CA HIS A 227 7.67 5.98 -2.84
C HIS A 227 7.19 6.17 -1.40
N HIS A 228 6.08 6.91 -1.30
CA HIS A 228 5.17 6.87 -0.16
C HIS A 228 3.97 6.03 -0.56
N ASP A 229 3.40 5.28 0.38
CA ASP A 229 2.10 4.67 0.16
C ASP A 229 1.02 5.76 0.06
N GLU A 230 0.25 5.71 -1.02
CA GLU A 230 -0.85 6.65 -1.29
C GLU A 230 -2.15 6.18 -0.63
N ASN A 231 -3.13 7.08 -0.51
CA ASN A 231 -4.50 6.74 -0.12
C ASN A 231 -4.61 5.93 1.19
N LEU A 232 -3.83 6.33 2.19
CA LEU A 232 -3.91 5.83 3.55
C LEU A 232 -4.61 6.86 4.43
N VAL A 233 -5.33 6.37 5.45
CA VAL A 233 -5.79 7.24 6.55
C VAL A 233 -4.57 7.93 7.17
N ASP A 234 -4.71 9.21 7.53
CA ASP A 234 -3.61 10.00 8.08
C ASP A 234 -2.98 9.28 9.29
N ARG A 235 -1.65 9.21 9.28
CA ARG A 235 -0.83 8.50 10.28
C ARG A 235 -1.25 7.06 10.56
N SER A 236 -1.97 6.40 9.66
CA SER A 236 -2.26 4.97 9.83
C SER A 236 -1.03 4.12 9.61
N ALA A 237 -0.94 2.99 10.33
CA ALA A 237 0.15 2.05 10.13
C ALA A 237 0.00 1.29 8.82
N VAL A 238 1.11 0.67 8.42
CA VAL A 238 1.17 -0.38 7.40
C VAL A 238 1.93 -1.56 7.98
N ALA A 239 1.36 -2.76 7.88
CA ALA A 239 2.02 -3.99 8.29
C ALA A 239 2.28 -4.89 7.09
N VAL A 240 3.45 -5.51 7.03
CA VAL A 240 3.87 -6.27 5.85
C VAL A 240 4.38 -7.64 6.26
N TYR A 241 3.71 -8.69 5.82
CA TYR A 241 4.22 -10.06 5.87
C TYR A 241 5.04 -10.34 4.62
N SER A 242 6.30 -10.76 4.78
CA SER A 242 7.23 -11.07 3.69
C SER A 242 7.42 -12.58 3.55
N HIS A 243 7.29 -13.11 2.33
CA HIS A 243 7.56 -14.51 2.03
C HIS A 243 8.43 -14.63 0.80
N SER A 244 9.75 -14.71 1.02
CA SER A 244 10.69 -15.16 0.00
C SER A 244 10.51 -16.67 -0.18
N CYS A 245 10.31 -17.12 -1.41
CA CYS A 245 10.29 -18.55 -1.72
C CYS A 245 11.70 -19.11 -1.55
N GLU A 246 11.82 -20.38 -1.18
CA GLU A 246 13.13 -21.05 -1.15
C GLU A 246 13.76 -21.01 -2.54
N GLY A 247 15.01 -20.54 -2.61
CA GLY A 247 15.85 -20.70 -3.80
C GLY A 247 16.39 -22.14 -3.89
N PRO A 248 17.08 -22.52 -4.97
CA PRO A 248 17.90 -23.73 -4.93
C PRO A 248 18.85 -23.67 -3.72
N GLU A 249 19.02 -24.78 -3.01
CA GLU A 249 20.02 -24.95 -1.95
C GLU A 249 21.42 -24.74 -2.54
N GLU A 250 21.86 -23.50 -2.63
CA GLU A 250 23.27 -23.17 -2.76
C GLU A 250 23.74 -22.78 -1.36
N GLU A 251 24.76 -23.49 -0.87
CA GLU A 251 25.42 -23.17 0.40
C GLU A 251 25.83 -21.69 0.35
N SER A 252 25.16 -20.86 1.14
CA SER A 252 25.58 -19.48 1.31
C SER A 252 26.96 -19.52 1.96
N ASP A 253 27.98 -19.08 1.24
CA ASP A 253 29.26 -18.71 1.83
C ASP A 253 28.97 -17.51 2.78
N GLU A 254 28.61 -17.80 4.04
CA GLU A 254 28.34 -16.81 5.10
C GLU A 254 29.53 -15.85 5.31
N ASP A 255 30.71 -16.21 4.79
CA ASP A 255 31.96 -15.46 4.84
C ASP A 255 32.29 -14.65 3.57
N SER A 256 31.34 -14.46 2.65
CA SER A 256 31.57 -13.59 1.49
C SER A 256 31.73 -12.13 1.95
N PRO A 257 32.90 -11.48 1.75
CA PRO A 257 33.17 -10.11 2.19
C PRO A 257 32.49 -9.08 1.27
N LEU A 258 31.25 -9.33 0.87
CA LEU A 258 30.46 -8.41 0.05
C LEU A 258 30.22 -7.14 0.85
N GLU A 259 30.71 -6.03 0.31
CA GLU A 259 30.47 -4.68 0.81
C GLU A 259 28.98 -4.33 0.63
N GLY A 260 28.31 -4.02 1.73
CA GLY A 260 26.90 -3.65 1.75
C GLY A 260 25.92 -4.83 1.79
N ARG A 261 24.72 -4.61 1.24
CA ARG A 261 23.59 -5.56 1.34
C ARG A 261 23.78 -6.77 0.44
N ASP A 262 23.28 -7.92 0.89
CA ASP A 262 23.31 -9.15 0.11
C ASP A 262 22.41 -9.02 -1.15
N PRO A 263 22.97 -9.14 -2.38
CA PRO A 263 22.21 -9.05 -3.62
C PRO A 263 21.11 -10.11 -3.74
N ASP A 264 21.28 -11.26 -3.08
CA ASP A 264 20.44 -12.43 -3.25
C ASP A 264 19.28 -12.48 -2.27
N THR A 265 19.43 -11.76 -1.15
CA THR A 265 18.38 -11.57 -0.15
C THR A 265 17.47 -10.39 -0.51
N TRP A 266 16.17 -10.55 -0.30
CA TRP A 266 15.20 -9.48 -0.43
C TRP A 266 15.32 -8.49 0.72
N HIS A 267 15.20 -7.20 0.43
CA HIS A 267 15.25 -6.17 1.47
C HIS A 267 14.12 -5.15 1.31
N VAL A 268 13.76 -4.49 2.40
CA VAL A 268 13.06 -3.21 2.36
C VAL A 268 14.06 -2.08 2.63
N GLY A 269 14.07 -1.08 1.74
CA GLY A 269 14.91 0.09 1.88
C GLY A 269 14.13 1.25 2.48
N PHE A 270 14.73 2.03 3.38
CA PHE A 270 14.16 3.25 3.95
C PHE A 270 15.12 4.43 3.81
N LYS A 271 14.56 5.62 3.55
CA LYS A 271 15.28 6.90 3.59
C LYS A 271 14.38 7.99 4.15
N ILE A 272 14.96 8.99 4.80
CA ILE A 272 14.23 10.23 5.12
C ILE A 272 13.91 10.96 3.81
N SER A 273 12.71 11.51 3.70
CA SER A 273 12.28 12.23 2.51
C SER A 273 13.12 13.48 2.32
N TRP A 274 13.63 13.68 1.09
CA TRP A 274 14.46 14.85 0.73
C TRP A 274 15.79 15.01 1.46
N ASP A 275 16.12 14.09 2.36
CA ASP A 275 17.41 14.06 3.06
C ASP A 275 18.48 13.40 2.20
N ILE A 276 19.67 14.01 2.20
CA ILE A 276 20.90 13.56 1.52
C ILE A 276 22.07 13.33 2.47
N GLU A 277 21.89 13.57 3.77
CA GLU A 277 22.95 13.43 4.77
C GLU A 277 22.79 12.11 5.53
N THR A 278 21.57 11.77 5.89
CA THR A 278 21.27 10.57 6.69
C THR A 278 21.45 9.30 5.85
N PRO A 279 22.30 8.35 6.28
CA PRO A 279 22.38 7.05 5.63
C PRO A 279 21.02 6.35 5.53
N GLY A 280 20.74 5.77 4.36
CA GLY A 280 19.57 4.90 4.17
C GLY A 280 19.72 3.58 4.93
N LEU A 281 18.62 2.89 5.19
CA LEU A 281 18.65 1.53 5.74
C LEU A 281 18.23 0.53 4.67
N ALA A 282 18.94 -0.59 4.57
CA ALA A 282 18.51 -1.77 3.82
C ALA A 282 18.33 -2.95 4.80
N ILE A 283 17.07 -3.30 5.08
CA ILE A 283 16.73 -4.31 6.08
C ILE A 283 16.45 -5.64 5.38
N PRO A 284 17.19 -6.71 5.69
CA PRO A 284 16.97 -8.02 5.09
C PRO A 284 15.61 -8.58 5.49
N LEU A 285 14.95 -9.24 4.56
CA LEU A 285 13.64 -9.87 4.74
C LEU A 285 13.71 -11.34 4.34
N HIS A 286 13.80 -12.19 5.35
CA HIS A 286 13.77 -13.63 5.21
C HIS A 286 12.33 -14.14 5.11
N GLN A 287 12.20 -15.45 4.95
CA GLN A 287 10.90 -16.11 4.86
C GLN A 287 10.11 -15.96 6.16
N GLY A 288 8.99 -15.24 6.09
CA GLY A 288 8.06 -15.07 7.21
C GLY A 288 8.27 -13.80 8.02
N ASP A 289 9.33 -13.04 7.76
CA ASP A 289 9.58 -11.77 8.47
C ASP A 289 8.45 -10.77 8.23
N CYS A 290 8.12 -10.02 9.28
CA CYS A 290 7.14 -8.95 9.24
C CYS A 290 7.79 -7.61 9.56
N TYR A 291 7.41 -6.55 8.85
CA TYR A 291 7.79 -5.19 9.22
C TYR A 291 6.60 -4.25 9.26
N PHE A 292 6.71 -3.21 10.07
CA PHE A 292 5.63 -2.27 10.36
C PHE A 292 6.15 -0.85 10.19
N MET A 293 5.38 -0.05 9.45
CA MET A 293 5.55 1.39 9.35
C MET A 293 4.51 2.03 10.25
N LEU A 294 4.94 2.61 11.36
CA LEU A 294 4.05 3.19 12.38
C LEU A 294 3.90 4.70 12.19
N ASP A 295 2.74 5.21 12.63
CA ASP A 295 2.42 6.64 12.70
C ASP A 295 2.75 7.41 11.42
N ASP A 296 3.54 8.47 11.50
CA ASP A 296 3.91 9.31 10.36
C ASP A 296 5.12 8.78 9.57
N LEU A 297 5.60 7.55 9.80
CA LEU A 297 6.77 7.02 9.10
C LEU A 297 6.57 7.06 7.59
N ASN A 298 5.40 6.64 7.09
CA ASN A 298 5.10 6.68 5.65
C ASN A 298 5.04 8.11 5.09
N ALA A 299 4.79 9.14 5.91
CA ALA A 299 4.76 10.53 5.46
C ALA A 299 6.16 11.18 5.51
N THR A 300 6.95 10.84 6.52
CA THR A 300 8.28 11.42 6.77
C THR A 300 9.39 10.70 6.00
N HIS A 301 9.20 9.42 5.70
CA HIS A 301 10.17 8.57 5.02
C HIS A 301 9.62 8.02 3.71
N GLN A 302 10.53 7.75 2.79
CA GLN A 302 10.26 6.97 1.59
C GLN A 302 10.77 5.55 1.81
N HIS A 303 10.09 4.59 1.20
CA HIS A 303 10.55 3.21 1.19
C HIS A 303 10.62 2.65 -0.23
N CYS A 304 11.46 1.65 -0.42
CA CYS A 304 11.57 0.89 -1.65
C CYS A 304 11.68 -0.61 -1.34
N VAL A 305 11.47 -1.44 -2.36
CA VAL A 305 11.66 -2.89 -2.25
C VAL A 305 12.84 -3.28 -3.11
N LEU A 306 13.90 -3.77 -2.47
CA LEU A 306 15.12 -4.24 -3.12
C LEU A 306 14.96 -5.72 -3.42
N ALA A 307 15.17 -6.08 -4.69
CA ALA A 307 14.99 -7.44 -5.16
C ALA A 307 16.17 -8.32 -4.73
N GLY A 308 15.83 -9.50 -4.21
CA GLY A 308 16.74 -10.64 -4.10
C GLY A 308 16.70 -11.52 -5.36
N LEU A 309 17.21 -12.74 -5.26
CA LEU A 309 17.16 -13.74 -6.32
C LEU A 309 15.88 -14.58 -6.37
N PRO A 310 15.39 -15.18 -5.26
CA PRO A 310 14.25 -16.06 -5.33
C PRO A 310 12.96 -15.29 -5.62
N PRO A 311 11.91 -15.94 -6.14
CA PRO A 311 10.58 -15.35 -6.16
C PRO A 311 10.13 -14.95 -4.76
N ARG A 312 9.35 -13.88 -4.66
CA ARG A 312 8.83 -13.41 -3.36
C ARG A 312 7.39 -12.98 -3.46
N PHE A 313 6.65 -13.33 -2.42
CA PHE A 313 5.35 -12.75 -2.07
C PHE A 313 5.47 -11.74 -0.93
N SER A 314 4.57 -10.77 -0.90
CA SER A 314 4.28 -10.02 0.33
C SER A 314 2.81 -9.66 0.44
N SER A 315 2.32 -9.53 1.68
CA SER A 315 0.98 -9.03 2.00
C SER A 315 1.14 -7.72 2.75
N THR A 316 0.78 -6.59 2.12
CA THR A 316 0.89 -5.24 2.71
C THR A 316 -0.48 -4.76 3.19
N HIS A 317 -0.74 -4.90 4.48
CA HIS A 317 -1.99 -4.56 5.16
C HIS A 317 -2.07 -3.06 5.45
N ARG A 318 -3.21 -2.45 5.11
CA ARG A 318 -3.38 -1.00 5.01
C ARG A 318 -4.71 -0.57 5.60
N VAL A 319 -4.73 0.63 6.17
CA VAL A 319 -5.97 1.37 6.44
C VAL A 319 -6.19 2.30 5.25
N ALA A 320 -6.80 1.78 4.19
CA ALA A 320 -7.12 2.57 3.00
C ALA A 320 -8.07 3.71 3.38
N GLU A 321 -7.81 4.92 2.87
CA GLU A 321 -8.76 6.03 3.00
C GLU A 321 -9.93 5.80 2.03
N CYS A 322 -10.98 5.15 2.52
CA CYS A 322 -12.14 4.78 1.73
C CYS A 322 -13.38 5.66 1.98
N SER A 323 -13.27 6.85 2.55
CA SER A 323 -14.41 7.78 2.75
C SER A 323 -15.22 8.05 1.47
N THR A 324 -14.53 8.06 0.32
CA THR A 324 -15.10 8.17 -1.03
C THR A 324 -14.81 6.93 -1.90
N GLY A 325 -14.34 5.85 -1.28
CA GLY A 325 -13.78 4.66 -1.93
C GLY A 325 -14.55 3.37 -1.67
N THR A 326 -15.79 3.44 -1.20
CA THR A 326 -16.64 2.26 -0.95
C THR A 326 -17.84 2.19 -1.88
N LEU A 327 -18.31 0.97 -2.15
CA LEU A 327 -19.51 0.75 -2.97
C LEU A 327 -20.73 1.49 -2.39
N ASP A 328 -20.93 1.41 -1.07
CA ASP A 328 -22.05 2.06 -0.38
C ASP A 328 -22.02 3.58 -0.59
N TYR A 329 -20.83 4.19 -0.48
CA TYR A 329 -20.64 5.61 -0.76
C TYR A 329 -21.10 5.98 -2.16
N ILE A 330 -20.59 5.30 -3.20
CA ILE A 330 -20.92 5.68 -4.57
C ILE A 330 -22.38 5.38 -4.93
N LEU A 331 -22.97 4.31 -4.38
CA LEU A 331 -24.38 4.04 -4.55
C LEU A 331 -25.23 5.14 -3.92
N GLN A 332 -24.88 5.61 -2.72
CA GLN A 332 -25.56 6.73 -2.07
C GLN A 332 -25.43 8.02 -2.87
N ARG A 333 -24.24 8.31 -3.42
CA ARG A 333 -24.00 9.45 -4.32
C ARG A 333 -24.89 9.35 -5.56
N CYS A 334 -24.91 8.20 -6.23
CA CYS A 334 -25.74 8.00 -7.41
C CYS A 334 -27.24 8.14 -7.08
N GLN A 335 -27.70 7.61 -5.94
CA GLN A 335 -29.08 7.78 -5.48
C GLN A 335 -29.41 9.27 -5.27
N LEU A 336 -28.51 10.05 -4.68
CA LEU A 336 -28.67 11.49 -4.48
C LEU A 336 -28.85 12.22 -5.82
N ALA A 337 -28.00 11.95 -6.83
CA ALA A 337 -28.16 12.55 -8.15
C ALA A 337 -29.51 12.20 -8.80
N LEU A 338 -29.92 10.93 -8.70
CA LEU A 338 -31.19 10.45 -9.25
C LEU A 338 -32.44 10.98 -8.52
N GLN A 339 -32.30 11.62 -7.34
CA GLN A 339 -33.44 12.29 -6.70
C GLN A 339 -33.98 13.42 -7.58
N ASN A 340 -33.13 14.07 -8.38
CA ASN A 340 -33.56 15.13 -9.30
C ASN A 340 -34.24 14.59 -10.58
N VAL A 341 -34.16 13.28 -10.84
CA VAL A 341 -34.81 12.64 -11.98
C VAL A 341 -36.30 12.45 -11.69
N GLY A 342 -37.14 12.98 -12.57
CA GLY A 342 -38.60 12.81 -12.61
C GLY A 342 -39.03 11.56 -13.36
N ASP A 343 -40.33 11.41 -13.56
CA ASP A 343 -40.89 10.25 -14.27
C ASP A 343 -40.46 10.24 -15.75
N VAL A 344 -40.35 9.02 -16.30
CA VAL A 344 -40.12 8.82 -17.73
C VAL A 344 -41.33 9.38 -18.47
N THR A 345 -41.09 10.34 -19.36
CA THR A 345 -42.14 10.95 -20.17
C THR A 345 -42.69 9.95 -21.19
N ASP A 346 -43.90 10.17 -21.71
CA ASP A 346 -44.52 9.32 -22.74
C ASP A 346 -43.66 9.17 -24.02
N SER A 347 -42.69 10.07 -24.23
CA SER A 347 -41.70 10.06 -25.32
C SER A 347 -40.41 9.30 -25.00
N GLY A 348 -40.28 8.71 -23.80
CA GLY A 348 -39.06 8.04 -23.33
C GLY A 348 -37.96 8.99 -22.84
N GLY A 349 -38.23 10.31 -22.82
CA GLY A 349 -37.30 11.32 -22.32
C GLY A 349 -37.31 11.43 -20.79
N VAL A 350 -36.15 11.76 -20.21
CA VAL A 350 -36.00 11.97 -18.76
C VAL A 350 -36.40 13.40 -18.41
N SER A 351 -37.24 13.57 -17.37
CA SER A 351 -37.61 14.89 -16.85
C SER A 351 -36.81 15.23 -15.60
N LEU A 352 -36.57 16.52 -15.33
CA LEU A 352 -35.90 16.99 -14.12
C LEU A 352 -36.88 17.69 -13.19
N LYS A 353 -36.76 17.42 -11.88
CA LYS A 353 -37.59 18.05 -10.85
C LYS A 353 -37.14 19.48 -10.54
N SER A 354 -35.84 19.75 -10.64
CA SER A 354 -35.24 21.06 -10.41
C SER A 354 -34.16 21.37 -11.45
N LEU A 355 -34.15 22.63 -11.89
CA LEU A 355 -33.12 23.22 -12.76
C LEU A 355 -32.25 24.22 -11.99
N GLU A 356 -32.28 24.19 -10.65
CA GLU A 356 -31.42 25.06 -9.85
C GLU A 356 -29.93 24.75 -10.14
N PRO A 357 -29.07 25.77 -10.37
CA PRO A 357 -27.68 25.55 -10.76
C PRO A 357 -26.88 24.65 -9.82
N ALA A 358 -27.14 24.73 -8.51
CA ALA A 358 -26.47 23.90 -7.51
C ALA A 358 -26.85 22.41 -7.64
N VAL A 359 -28.12 22.12 -7.94
CA VAL A 359 -28.63 20.75 -8.12
C VAL A 359 -28.09 20.14 -9.41
N LEU A 360 -28.10 20.90 -10.51
CA LEU A 360 -27.52 20.46 -11.78
C LEU A 360 -26.02 20.18 -11.64
N LYS A 361 -25.28 21.10 -11.03
CA LYS A 361 -23.85 20.93 -10.78
C LYS A 361 -23.55 19.67 -9.95
N GLN A 362 -24.32 19.43 -8.88
CA GLN A 362 -24.15 18.22 -8.06
C GLN A 362 -24.44 16.95 -8.87
N GLY A 363 -25.46 16.96 -9.72
CA GLY A 363 -25.77 15.86 -10.63
C GLY A 363 -24.59 15.53 -11.55
N GLU A 364 -24.03 16.53 -12.23
CA GLU A 364 -22.89 16.35 -13.14
C GLU A 364 -21.60 15.93 -12.42
N GLU A 365 -21.34 16.43 -11.21
CA GLU A 365 -20.19 16.01 -10.42
C GLU A 365 -20.28 14.52 -10.05
N ILE A 366 -21.46 14.05 -9.61
CA ILE A 366 -21.71 12.64 -9.30
C ILE A 366 -21.64 11.78 -10.56
N HIS A 367 -22.17 12.28 -11.67
CA HIS A 367 -22.15 11.61 -12.96
C HIS A 367 -20.71 11.33 -13.42
N ASN A 368 -19.85 12.35 -13.38
CA ASN A 368 -18.42 12.19 -13.66
C ASN A 368 -17.73 11.26 -12.65
N GLU A 369 -18.09 11.34 -11.38
CA GLU A 369 -17.52 10.50 -10.34
C GLU A 369 -17.78 9.00 -10.59
N VAL A 370 -19.03 8.60 -10.84
CA VAL A 370 -19.34 7.19 -11.14
C VAL A 370 -18.71 6.72 -12.46
N GLU A 371 -18.62 7.60 -13.46
CA GLU A 371 -17.98 7.26 -14.73
C GLU A 371 -16.47 7.03 -14.58
N PHE A 372 -15.74 8.02 -14.06
CA PHE A 372 -14.29 8.05 -14.11
C PHE A 372 -13.63 7.38 -12.92
N GLU A 373 -14.22 7.44 -11.73
CA GLU A 373 -13.64 6.86 -10.53
C GLU A 373 -14.06 5.40 -10.33
N TRP A 374 -15.14 4.94 -10.96
CA TRP A 374 -15.69 3.60 -10.75
C TRP A 374 -15.73 2.77 -12.04
N LEU A 375 -16.60 3.12 -12.99
CA LEU A 375 -16.87 2.30 -14.18
C LEU A 375 -15.62 2.17 -15.06
N ARG A 376 -15.02 3.29 -15.46
CA ARG A 376 -13.81 3.28 -16.31
C ARG A 376 -12.64 2.61 -15.61
N GLN A 377 -12.47 2.82 -14.30
CA GLN A 377 -11.41 2.18 -13.53
C GLN A 377 -11.58 0.65 -13.50
N PHE A 378 -12.79 0.15 -13.25
CA PHE A 378 -13.08 -1.28 -13.18
C PHE A 378 -12.88 -1.98 -14.53
N TRP A 379 -13.43 -1.40 -15.61
CA TRP A 379 -13.36 -1.99 -16.94
C TRP A 379 -11.98 -1.86 -17.58
N PHE A 380 -11.24 -0.78 -17.33
CA PHE A 380 -9.86 -0.61 -17.81
C PHE A 380 -8.92 -1.72 -17.36
N GLN A 381 -9.14 -2.22 -16.14
CA GLN A 381 -8.36 -3.31 -15.57
C GLN A 381 -8.77 -4.69 -16.11
N GLY A 382 -9.82 -4.80 -16.92
CA GLY A 382 -10.31 -6.06 -17.47
C GLY A 382 -11.03 -6.94 -16.44
N SER A 383 -11.70 -6.33 -15.46
CA SER A 383 -12.49 -7.04 -14.44
C SER A 383 -11.69 -8.12 -13.67
N ARG A 384 -10.44 -7.83 -13.30
CA ARG A 384 -9.52 -8.78 -12.63
C ARG A 384 -10.12 -9.54 -11.44
N PRO A 385 -10.90 -8.90 -10.54
CA PRO A 385 -11.53 -9.62 -9.43
C PRO A 385 -12.42 -10.79 -9.88
N ARG A 386 -12.96 -10.74 -11.12
CA ARG A 386 -13.76 -11.80 -11.75
C ARG A 386 -13.00 -13.12 -11.95
N LYS A 387 -11.67 -13.13 -11.84
CA LYS A 387 -10.93 -14.41 -11.78
C LYS A 387 -11.14 -15.14 -10.45
N CYS A 388 -11.43 -14.40 -9.39
CA CYS A 388 -11.55 -14.91 -8.02
C CYS A 388 -13.03 -15.04 -7.60
N THR A 389 -13.83 -14.03 -7.92
CA THR A 389 -15.20 -13.84 -7.42
C THR A 389 -16.04 -13.02 -8.39
N ASP A 390 -17.34 -13.27 -8.42
CA ASP A 390 -18.32 -12.45 -9.16
C ASP A 390 -18.86 -11.26 -8.33
N TRP A 391 -18.33 -11.02 -7.12
CA TRP A 391 -18.88 -10.03 -6.17
C TRP A 391 -19.12 -8.65 -6.79
N TRP A 392 -18.21 -8.16 -7.63
CA TRP A 392 -18.33 -6.85 -8.28
C TRP A 392 -19.22 -6.83 -9.53
N CYS A 393 -19.66 -7.99 -10.05
CA CYS A 393 -20.44 -8.05 -11.28
C CYS A 393 -21.80 -7.36 -11.16
N GLN A 394 -22.59 -7.70 -10.13
CA GLN A 394 -23.88 -7.06 -9.89
C GLN A 394 -23.73 -5.57 -9.50
N PRO A 395 -22.84 -5.19 -8.55
CA PRO A 395 -22.58 -3.79 -8.23
C PRO A 395 -22.22 -2.93 -9.45
N MET A 396 -21.34 -3.42 -10.33
CA MET A 396 -20.93 -2.67 -11.51
C MET A 396 -22.05 -2.53 -12.53
N ALA A 397 -22.88 -3.56 -12.71
CA ALA A 397 -24.07 -3.48 -13.56
C ALA A 397 -25.08 -2.44 -13.02
N GLN A 398 -25.26 -2.39 -11.70
CA GLN A 398 -26.11 -1.39 -11.05
C GLN A 398 -25.57 0.03 -11.23
N LEU A 399 -24.27 0.25 -11.00
CA LEU A 399 -23.63 1.55 -11.22
C LEU A 399 -23.75 2.00 -12.69
N GLU A 400 -23.58 1.07 -13.64
CA GLU A 400 -23.75 1.37 -15.06
C GLU A 400 -25.20 1.74 -15.42
N GLU A 401 -26.19 1.06 -14.83
CA GLU A 401 -27.61 1.44 -15.01
C GLU A 401 -27.90 2.84 -14.44
N MET A 402 -27.36 3.15 -13.26
CA MET A 402 -27.52 4.47 -12.64
C MET A 402 -26.82 5.56 -13.46
N TRP A 403 -25.60 5.30 -13.96
CA TRP A 403 -24.88 6.18 -14.88
C TRP A 403 -25.67 6.42 -16.18
N ARG A 404 -26.23 5.37 -16.80
CA ARG A 404 -27.07 5.51 -18.01
C ARG A 404 -28.30 6.38 -17.78
N LYS A 405 -28.89 6.35 -16.58
CA LYS A 405 -30.00 7.25 -16.22
C LYS A 405 -29.54 8.71 -16.11
N MET A 406 -28.31 8.95 -15.66
CA MET A 406 -27.71 10.29 -15.60
C MET A 406 -27.33 10.80 -16.99
N GLU A 407 -26.87 9.95 -17.92
CA GLU A 407 -26.63 10.36 -19.31
C GLU A 407 -27.88 10.98 -19.96
N GLY A 408 -29.06 10.42 -19.70
CA GLY A 408 -30.35 10.96 -20.17
C GLY A 408 -30.75 12.31 -19.53
N VAL A 409 -30.08 12.73 -18.46
CA VAL A 409 -30.24 14.06 -17.82
C VAL A 409 -29.35 15.11 -18.48
N VAL A 410 -28.19 14.71 -19.00
CA VAL A 410 -27.22 15.59 -19.67
C VAL A 410 -27.66 15.89 -21.12
N SER A 411 -28.30 14.91 -21.78
CA SER A 411 -28.81 15.00 -23.15
C SER A 411 -30.06 15.87 -23.26
#